data_AF-A0A2D7QXG7-F1
#
_entry.id   AF-A0A2D7QXG7-F1
#
_cell.length_a   1.000
_cell.length_b   1.000
_cell.length_c   1.000
_cell.angle_alpha   90.00
_cell.angle_beta   90.00
_cell.angle_gamma   90.00
#
_symmetry.space_group_name_H-M   'P 1'
#
loop_
_entity.id
_entity.type
_entity.pdbx_description
1 polymer ?
#
loop_
_entity_poly.entity_id
_entity_poly.type
_entity_poly.pdbx_seq_one_letter_code
_entity_poly.pdbx_strand_id
1 'polypeptide(L)'
;MTLSNLFKAQAIFVWLYAALFWVAPEMASQGPGWTLTPNMVSFGQILAVPLFALGLFSWMAPTWVGDNLNKVGTIFGVYINLGLVAVQLFHITTGAAKFDPMGMIPALILAGLFFWKTRASD
;
A
#
# COMPACT_ATOMS: atom_id res chain seq x y z
N MET A 1 -18.33 1.72 8.60
CA MET A 1 -17.08 0.94 8.41
C MET A 1 -16.31 0.91 9.73
N THR A 2 -15.94 -0.29 10.20
CA THR A 2 -15.11 -0.49 11.40
C THR A 2 -13.61 -0.38 11.05
N LEU A 3 -12.74 -0.17 12.05
CA LEU A 3 -11.29 -0.19 11.83
C LEU A 3 -10.81 -1.53 11.27
N SER A 4 -11.37 -2.65 11.75
CA SER A 4 -11.11 -3.98 11.20
C SER A 4 -11.43 -4.09 9.70
N ASN A 5 -12.56 -3.53 9.24
CA ASN A 5 -12.90 -3.55 7.82
C ASN A 5 -11.93 -2.70 6.99
N LEU A 6 -11.40 -1.61 7.55
CA LEU A 6 -10.44 -0.75 6.87
C LEU A 6 -9.08 -1.45 6.69
N PHE A 7 -8.63 -2.22 7.68
CA PHE A 7 -7.50 -3.13 7.54
C PHE A 7 -7.68 -4.15 6.40
N LYS A 8 -8.86 -4.77 6.30
CA LYS A 8 -9.15 -5.69 5.18
C LYS A 8 -9.20 -4.98 3.83
N ALA A 9 -9.70 -3.74 3.77
CA ALA A 9 -9.69 -2.94 2.54
C ALA A 9 -8.26 -2.61 2.10
N GLN A 10 -7.38 -2.23 3.04
CA GLN A 10 -5.96 -2.02 2.76
C GLN A 10 -5.29 -3.31 2.26
N ALA A 11 -5.57 -4.45 2.88
CA ALA A 11 -5.07 -5.76 2.44
C ALA A 11 -5.42 -6.06 0.98
N ILE A 12 -6.69 -5.86 0.60
CA ILE A 12 -7.15 -6.06 -0.78
C ILE A 12 -6.37 -5.16 -1.74
N PHE A 13 -6.20 -3.88 -1.38
CA PHE A 13 -5.47 -2.95 -2.22
C PHE A 13 -4.00 -3.34 -2.41
N VAL A 14 -3.32 -3.76 -1.33
CA VAL A 14 -1.94 -4.27 -1.41
C VAL A 14 -1.86 -5.54 -2.25
N TRP A 15 -2.84 -6.44 -2.13
CA TRP A 15 -2.91 -7.66 -2.94
C TRP A 15 -3.17 -7.41 -4.41
N LEU A 16 -3.89 -6.34 -4.77
CA LEU A 16 -3.99 -5.93 -6.17
C LEU A 16 -2.61 -5.60 -6.74
N TYR A 17 -1.77 -4.87 -6.01
CA TYR A 17 -0.40 -4.60 -6.44
C TYR A 17 0.48 -5.86 -6.45
N ALA A 18 0.36 -6.73 -5.46
CA ALA A 18 1.05 -8.02 -5.48
C ALA A 18 0.69 -8.84 -6.72
N ALA A 19 -0.60 -8.91 -7.07
CA ALA A 19 -1.06 -9.58 -8.27
C ALA A 19 -0.51 -8.91 -9.54
N LEU A 20 -0.59 -7.58 -9.65
CA LEU A 20 -0.08 -6.84 -10.81
C LEU A 20 1.42 -7.09 -11.00
N PHE A 21 2.25 -6.98 -9.96
CA PHE A 21 3.68 -7.25 -10.06
C PHE A 21 4.02 -8.71 -10.39
N TRP A 22 3.14 -9.66 -10.06
CA TRP A 22 3.32 -11.08 -10.37
C TRP A 22 2.90 -11.43 -11.81
N VAL A 23 1.66 -11.12 -12.18
CA VAL A 23 1.05 -11.58 -13.44
C VAL A 23 1.04 -10.54 -14.56
N ALA A 24 1.12 -9.24 -14.24
CA ALA A 24 0.95 -8.15 -15.22
C ALA A 24 1.89 -6.96 -14.92
N PRO A 25 3.22 -7.17 -14.87
CA PRO A 25 4.19 -6.14 -14.50
C PRO A 25 4.16 -4.93 -15.45
N GLU A 26 3.73 -5.10 -16.70
CA GLU A 26 3.52 -4.01 -17.66
C GLU A 26 2.45 -3.02 -17.18
N MET A 27 1.37 -3.52 -16.56
CA MET A 27 0.32 -2.66 -16.00
C MET A 27 0.83 -1.92 -14.76
N ALA A 28 1.60 -2.60 -13.90
CA ALA A 28 2.20 -1.99 -12.71
C ALA A 28 3.18 -0.87 -13.06
N SER A 29 3.90 -0.96 -14.18
CA SER A 29 4.89 0.03 -14.60
C SER A 29 4.32 1.25 -15.32
N GLN A 30 3.07 1.19 -15.80
CA GLN A 30 2.46 2.25 -16.61
C GLN A 30 2.30 3.57 -15.86
N GLY A 31 1.70 3.55 -14.68
CA GLY A 31 1.46 4.74 -13.85
C GLY A 31 2.77 5.48 -13.52
N PRO A 32 3.76 4.80 -12.93
CA PRO A 32 5.09 5.37 -12.67
C PRO A 32 5.88 5.71 -13.95
N GLY A 33 5.48 5.20 -15.11
CA GLY A 33 6.17 5.41 -16.38
C GLY A 33 7.52 4.71 -16.47
N TRP A 34 7.68 3.58 -15.78
CA TRP A 34 8.95 2.86 -15.76
C TRP A 34 9.20 2.08 -17.06
N THR A 35 10.44 2.10 -17.53
CA THR A 35 10.90 1.20 -18.59
C THR A 35 11.03 -0.20 -18.03
N LEU A 36 10.20 -1.12 -18.53
CA LEU A 36 10.20 -2.50 -18.05
C LEU A 36 11.31 -3.32 -18.71
N THR A 37 12.31 -3.72 -17.92
CA THR A 37 13.40 -4.61 -18.36
C THR A 37 13.16 -6.04 -17.86
N PRO A 38 13.78 -7.07 -18.46
CA PRO A 38 13.63 -8.45 -17.98
C PRO A 38 14.02 -8.63 -16.51
N ASN A 39 15.10 -7.97 -16.06
CA ASN A 39 15.51 -8.03 -14.65
C ASN A 39 14.50 -7.36 -13.72
N MET A 40 13.84 -6.29 -14.18
CA MET A 40 12.81 -5.59 -13.43
C MET A 40 11.52 -6.40 -13.34
N VAL A 41 11.17 -7.17 -14.37
CA VAL A 41 10.07 -8.15 -14.31
C VAL A 41 10.36 -9.19 -13.24
N SER A 42 11.52 -9.84 -13.28
CA SER A 42 11.93 -10.83 -12.29
C SER A 42 11.93 -10.25 -10.87
N PHE A 43 12.42 -9.01 -10.71
CA PHE A 43 12.39 -8.32 -9.43
C PHE A 43 10.97 -8.01 -8.94
N GLY A 44 10.08 -7.54 -9.84
CA GLY A 44 8.67 -7.31 -9.53
C GLY A 44 7.97 -8.58 -9.04
N GLN A 45 8.19 -9.70 -9.72
CA GLN A 45 7.62 -11.00 -9.32
C GLN A 45 8.13 -11.46 -7.95
N ILE A 46 9.41 -11.22 -7.64
CA ILE A 46 9.95 -11.46 -6.29
C ILE A 46 9.30 -10.51 -5.27
N LEU A 47 9.14 -9.22 -5.60
CA LEU A 47 8.49 -8.21 -4.75
C LEU A 47 7.02 -8.49 -4.46
N ALA A 48 6.32 -9.20 -5.34
CA ALA A 48 4.94 -9.58 -5.10
C ALA A 48 4.77 -10.49 -3.86
N VAL A 49 5.79 -11.29 -3.51
CA VAL A 49 5.74 -12.16 -2.31
C VAL A 49 5.67 -11.36 -0.99
N PRO A 50 6.60 -10.43 -0.69
CA PRO A 50 6.48 -9.61 0.51
C PRO A 50 5.26 -8.69 0.47
N LEU A 51 4.83 -8.19 -0.70
CA LEU A 51 3.56 -7.44 -0.80
C LEU A 51 2.36 -8.31 -0.42
N PHE A 52 2.32 -9.56 -0.89
CA PHE A 52 1.29 -10.51 -0.48
C PHE A 52 1.30 -10.74 1.03
N ALA A 53 2.47 -10.94 1.63
CA ALA A 53 2.61 -11.07 3.07
C ALA A 53 2.13 -9.81 3.82
N LEU A 54 2.46 -8.61 3.35
CA LEU A 54 1.96 -7.35 3.94
C LEU A 54 0.45 -7.24 3.90
N GLY A 55 -0.19 -7.67 2.81
CA GLY A 55 -1.65 -7.76 2.74
C GLY A 55 -2.21 -8.74 3.77
N LEU A 56 -1.56 -9.90 3.96
CA LEU A 56 -1.94 -10.88 4.98
C LEU A 56 -1.79 -10.32 6.40
N PHE A 57 -0.69 -9.62 6.70
CA PHE A 57 -0.48 -8.92 7.98
C PHE A 57 -1.60 -7.89 8.21
N SER A 58 -1.94 -7.10 7.19
CA SER A 58 -3.04 -6.13 7.27
C SER A 58 -4.38 -6.82 7.57
N TRP A 59 -4.69 -7.91 6.85
CA TRP A 59 -5.92 -8.66 7.01
C TRP A 59 -6.06 -9.28 8.41
N MET A 60 -4.96 -9.83 8.93
CA MET A 60 -4.94 -10.57 10.19
C MET A 60 -4.73 -9.69 11.41
N ALA A 61 -4.18 -8.47 11.26
CA ALA A 61 -3.90 -7.56 12.37
C ALA A 61 -5.08 -7.41 13.36
N PRO A 62 -6.34 -7.20 12.92
CA PRO A 62 -7.48 -7.10 13.84
C PRO A 62 -7.70 -8.32 14.75
N THR A 63 -7.21 -9.50 14.36
CA THR A 63 -7.32 -10.74 15.13
C THR A 63 -6.13 -10.98 16.06
N TRP A 64 -5.00 -10.31 15.83
CA TRP A 64 -3.75 -10.57 16.55
C TRP A 64 -3.45 -9.54 17.63
N VAL A 65 -3.83 -8.29 17.42
CA VAL A 65 -3.28 -7.17 18.20
C VAL A 65 -4.20 -6.69 19.32
N GLY A 66 -5.44 -7.21 19.38
CA GLY A 66 -6.43 -6.90 20.40
C GLY A 66 -6.60 -5.39 20.60
N ASP A 67 -6.44 -4.95 21.85
CA ASP A 67 -6.59 -3.55 22.27
C ASP A 67 -5.59 -2.58 21.62
N ASN A 68 -4.50 -3.10 21.02
CA ASN A 68 -3.52 -2.26 20.34
C ASN A 68 -3.91 -1.92 18.88
N LEU A 69 -5.12 -2.28 18.43
CA LEU A 69 -5.54 -2.11 17.04
C LEU A 69 -5.48 -0.65 16.57
N ASN A 70 -5.81 0.32 17.43
CA ASN A 70 -5.69 1.75 17.10
C ASN A 70 -4.23 2.16 16.86
N LYS A 71 -3.29 1.68 17.67
CA LYS A 71 -1.85 1.98 17.49
C LYS A 71 -1.33 1.42 16.18
N VAL A 72 -1.70 0.17 15.89
CA VAL A 72 -1.32 -0.49 14.63
C VAL A 72 -1.97 0.23 13.44
N GLY A 73 -3.23 0.67 13.55
CA GLY A 73 -3.91 1.44 12.52
C GLY A 73 -3.24 2.78 12.25
N THR A 74 -2.75 3.45 13.29
CA THR A 74 -2.01 4.71 13.14
C THR A 74 -0.66 4.49 12.46
N ILE A 75 0.12 3.50 12.89
CA ILE A 75 1.43 3.24 12.26
C ILE A 75 1.25 2.72 10.84
N PHE A 76 0.54 1.61 10.67
CA PHE A 76 0.47 0.88 9.41
C PHE A 76 -0.52 1.49 8.42
N GLY A 77 -1.61 2.06 8.91
CA GLY A 77 -2.65 2.68 8.10
C GLY A 77 -2.41 4.14 7.79
N VAL A 78 -1.80 4.92 8.71
CA VAL A 78 -1.51 6.34 8.48
C VAL A 78 -0.06 6.54 8.06
N TYR A 79 0.89 6.25 8.95
CA TYR A 79 2.29 6.66 8.72
C TYR A 79 2.94 5.95 7.54
N ILE A 80 2.72 4.64 7.39
CA ILE A 80 3.28 3.90 6.25
C ILE A 80 2.67 4.35 4.91
N ASN A 81 1.34 4.59 4.84
CA ASN A 81 0.73 5.13 3.63
C ASN A 81 1.26 6.54 3.29
N LEU A 82 1.41 7.42 4.29
CA LEU A 82 2.04 8.73 4.07
C LEU A 82 3.52 8.61 3.66
N GLY A 83 4.23 7.61 4.17
CA GLY A 83 5.59 7.28 3.73
C GLY A 83 5.64 6.89 2.25
N LEU A 84 4.70 6.06 1.77
CA LEU A 84 4.58 5.72 0.35
C LEU A 84 4.31 6.96 -0.51
N VAL A 85 3.41 7.84 -0.05
CA VAL A 85 3.12 9.11 -0.72
C VAL A 85 4.36 9.99 -0.77
N ALA A 86 5.14 10.08 0.32
CA ALA A 86 6.36 10.86 0.37
C ALA A 86 7.43 10.33 -0.61
N VAL A 87 7.60 9.00 -0.71
CA VAL A 87 8.50 8.39 -1.69
C VAL A 87 8.05 8.68 -3.12
N GLN A 88 6.75 8.59 -3.41
CA GLN A 88 6.24 8.91 -4.74
C GLN A 88 6.49 10.39 -5.11
N LEU A 89 6.25 11.31 -4.16
CA LEU A 89 6.56 12.73 -4.35
C LEU A 89 8.04 12.94 -4.63
N PHE A 90 8.92 12.25 -3.90
CA PHE A 90 10.37 12.31 -4.13
C PHE A 90 10.75 11.81 -5.54
N HIS A 91 10.16 10.71 -6.01
CA HIS A 91 10.41 10.22 -7.37
C HIS A 91 9.92 11.19 -8.45
N ILE A 92 8.79 11.86 -8.22
CA ILE A 92 8.26 12.87 -9.14
C ILE A 92 9.19 14.09 -9.18
N THR A 93 9.62 14.61 -8.03
CA THR A 93 10.46 15.82 -7.97
C THR A 93 11.87 15.61 -8.51
N THR A 94 12.39 14.38 -8.45
CA THR A 94 13.68 14.01 -9.02
C THR A 94 13.61 13.57 -10.49
N GLY A 95 12.40 13.43 -11.05
CA GLY A 95 12.18 12.91 -12.40
C GLY A 95 12.41 11.41 -12.55
N ALA A 96 12.59 10.67 -11.44
CA ALA A 96 12.78 9.22 -11.43
C ALA A 96 11.52 8.43 -11.80
N ALA A 97 10.33 8.99 -11.55
CA ALA A 97 9.06 8.42 -11.97
C ALA A 97 8.02 9.51 -12.27
N LYS A 98 6.99 9.15 -13.04
CA LYS A 98 5.80 9.97 -13.24
C LYS A 98 4.86 9.85 -12.04
N PHE A 99 3.84 10.70 -12.00
CA PHE A 99 2.75 10.55 -11.04
C PHE A 99 1.98 9.26 -11.33
N ASP A 100 1.93 8.34 -10.36
CA ASP A 100 1.10 7.14 -10.38
C ASP A 100 -0.21 7.39 -9.60
N PRO A 101 -1.33 7.68 -10.27
CA PRO A 101 -2.60 7.93 -9.60
C PRO A 101 -3.12 6.69 -8.88
N MET A 102 -2.86 5.50 -9.43
CA MET A 102 -3.33 4.23 -8.87
C MET A 102 -2.64 3.90 -7.55
N GLY A 103 -1.39 4.34 -7.37
CA GLY A 103 -0.65 4.14 -6.12
C GLY A 103 -0.93 5.24 -5.11
N MET A 104 -0.84 6.51 -5.54
CA MET A 104 -0.83 7.65 -4.62
C MET A 104 -2.21 8.03 -4.09
N ILE A 105 -3.26 7.99 -4.93
CA ILE A 105 -4.60 8.40 -4.50
C ILE A 105 -5.17 7.43 -3.46
N PRO A 106 -5.14 6.10 -3.66
CA PRO A 106 -5.65 5.18 -2.65
C PRO A 106 -4.83 5.21 -1.35
N ALA A 107 -3.51 5.40 -1.43
CA ALA A 107 -2.68 5.56 -0.23
C ALA A 107 -3.10 6.80 0.59
N LEU A 108 -3.36 7.94 -0.05
CA LEU A 108 -3.88 9.14 0.60
C LEU A 108 -5.26 8.92 1.22
N ILE A 109 -6.18 8.28 0.48
CA ILE A 109 -7.52 7.96 0.96
C ILE A 109 -7.44 7.03 2.18
N LEU A 110 -6.65 5.96 2.10
CA LEU A 110 -6.45 5.02 3.20
C LEU A 110 -5.85 5.73 4.41
N ALA A 111 -4.81 6.55 4.23
CA ALA A 111 -4.22 7.32 5.33
C ALA A 111 -5.24 8.23 6.02
N GLY A 112 -6.06 8.95 5.26
CA GLY A 112 -7.12 9.81 5.80
C GLY A 112 -8.20 9.03 6.55
N LEU A 113 -8.65 7.90 5.98
CA LEU A 113 -9.64 7.04 6.60
C LEU A 113 -9.13 6.39 7.88
N PHE A 114 -7.87 5.93 7.90
CA PHE A 114 -7.25 5.36 9.09
C PHE A 114 -7.08 6.43 10.16
N PHE A 115 -6.57 7.61 9.81
CA PHE A 115 -6.40 8.71 10.75
C PHE A 115 -7.72 9.11 11.42
N TRP A 116 -8.79 9.21 10.63
CA TRP A 116 -10.12 9.49 11.16
C TRP A 116 -10.60 8.37 12.08
N LYS A 117 -10.46 7.11 11.67
CA LYS A 117 -11.00 5.98 12.44
C LYS A 117 -10.23 5.67 13.71
N THR A 118 -8.91 5.83 13.71
CA THR A 118 -8.10 5.58 14.92
C THR A 118 -8.34 6.64 15.99
N ARG A 119 -8.66 7.89 15.61
CA ARG A 119 -9.01 8.96 16.56
C ARG A 119 -10.46 8.94 17.02
N ALA A 120 -11.39 8.46 16.20
CA ALA A 120 -12.80 8.35 16.57
C ALA A 120 -13.08 7.14 17.49
N SER A 121 -12.06 6.32 17.76
CA SER A 121 -12.13 5.14 18.62
C SER A 121 -11.43 5.36 19.97
N ASP A 122 -10.95 6.58 20.22
CA ASP A 122 -10.54 7.10 21.53
C ASP A 122 -11.75 7.79 22.20
#